data_AF-A0A8S2B4J0-F1
#
_entry.id   AF-A0A8S2B4J0-F1
#
_cell.length_a   1.000
_cell.length_b   1.000
_cell.length_c   1.000
_cell.angle_alpha   90.00
_cell.angle_beta   90.00
_cell.angle_gamma   90.00
#
_symmetry.space_group_name_H-M   'P 1'
#
loop_
_entity.id
_entity.type
_entity.pdbx_description
1 polymer ?
#
loop_
_entity_poly.entity_id
_entity_poly.type
_entity_poly.pdbx_seq_one_letter_code
_entity_poly.pdbx_strand_id
1 'polypeptide(L)'
;MWRLRIGAKAENGTHLFTTNNYVGRQIWRFDANAGSPQELAEVEEARRNFSDNKSRYKASADLLWRMQKIPRVRVEDAAKIRYEDAKTALRRGLHYFTALQADDGHWPADNSGPNFFIAPLVICLYITGHLEKIFTVEHRIELLRYMYNHQNEDGGWGLHVESPSIMFCTVINYICLRIVGVEAGHDDQGSACAKARKWILDHGGATYTPLMGKACMSVLGVYDWSGCKPIPPEFWFLPSSFPVNGGRSLLFTLIFTRFVLERCPYLLREYSKPMPFNKLIRQAALRTNMKLLHYQDEANRYITGGSVPKAFHMLACWVEDPEGDYFKNILLESLISYGLARMASKFRVIMEVVTAWEPADGKTWLEWFSPVEFVEDTVIEHEYVECTGSAIVALTQFSKQFPEFRKKEVERFITKGVKYIEDLQMKDGSWCGNWECVLSMGPSCRKRSCGCREDFQ
;
A
#
# COMPACT_ATOMS: atom_id res chain seq x y z
N MET A 1 -7.29 24.33 -8.85
CA MET A 1 -6.08 23.92 -8.11
C MET A 1 -6.41 22.81 -7.11
N TRP A 2 -5.51 21.86 -6.88
CA TRP A 2 -5.67 20.82 -5.86
C TRP A 2 -5.39 21.35 -4.45
N ARG A 3 -6.29 21.10 -3.50
CA ARG A 3 -6.16 21.49 -2.10
C ARG A 3 -6.27 20.25 -1.21
N LEU A 4 -5.38 20.17 -0.24
CA LEU A 4 -5.42 19.14 0.79
C LEU A 4 -6.35 19.59 1.92
N ARG A 5 -7.36 18.77 2.24
CA ARG A 5 -8.23 18.95 3.41
C ARG A 5 -7.88 17.92 4.47
N ILE A 6 -7.72 18.40 5.71
CA ILE A 6 -7.40 17.58 6.87
C ILE A 6 -8.63 17.38 7.75
N GLY A 7 -8.82 16.17 8.28
CA GLY A 7 -9.88 15.88 9.24
C GLY A 7 -11.29 16.06 8.69
N ALA A 8 -11.45 16.09 7.36
CA ALA A 8 -12.71 16.38 6.73
C ALA A 8 -13.72 15.26 6.97
N LYS A 9 -14.89 15.64 7.52
CA LYS A 9 -16.08 14.79 7.53
C LYS A 9 -16.55 14.56 6.11
N ALA A 10 -17.16 13.40 5.86
CA ALA A 10 -17.90 13.21 4.63
C ALA A 10 -19.04 14.23 4.57
N GLU A 11 -19.06 15.07 3.54
CA GLU A 11 -20.16 15.97 3.27
C GLU A 11 -21.36 15.10 2.88
N ASN A 12 -22.29 14.89 3.83
CA ASN A 12 -23.60 14.23 3.68
C ASN A 12 -23.72 12.70 3.96
N GLY A 13 -22.85 12.08 4.77
CA GLY A 13 -23.00 10.66 5.13
C GLY A 13 -23.37 10.40 6.59
N THR A 14 -24.52 9.78 6.86
CA THR A 14 -24.84 9.12 8.16
C THR A 14 -24.02 7.85 8.39
N HIS A 15 -23.28 7.42 7.37
CA HIS A 15 -22.66 6.11 7.27
C HIS A 15 -21.17 6.09 7.64
N LEU A 16 -20.53 7.26 7.73
CA LEU A 16 -19.12 7.38 8.07
C LEU A 16 -18.98 7.94 9.49
N PHE A 17 -18.22 7.22 10.32
CA PHE A 17 -17.89 7.64 11.67
C PHE A 17 -16.51 7.11 12.07
N THR A 18 -15.82 7.83 12.94
CA THR A 18 -14.48 7.46 13.41
C THR A 18 -14.42 7.54 14.92
N THR A 19 -13.50 6.80 15.53
CA THR A 19 -13.27 6.84 16.98
C THR A 19 -12.43 8.03 17.42
N ASN A 20 -11.77 8.73 16.49
CA ASN A 20 -10.85 9.85 16.75
C ASN A 20 -11.28 11.15 16.07
N ASN A 21 -12.56 11.29 15.72
CA ASN A 21 -13.12 12.45 15.03
C ASN A 21 -12.34 12.86 13.76
N TYR A 22 -11.92 11.89 12.95
CA TYR A 22 -11.27 12.03 11.64
C TYR A 22 -9.84 12.57 11.68
N VAL A 23 -9.23 12.69 12.86
CA VAL A 23 -7.83 13.13 13.01
C VAL A 23 -6.88 12.23 12.20
N GLY A 24 -5.97 12.85 11.45
CA GLY A 24 -5.01 12.20 10.55
C GLY A 24 -5.50 11.94 9.13
N ARG A 25 -6.79 12.18 8.85
CA ARG A 25 -7.38 11.92 7.53
C ARG A 25 -7.03 13.00 6.53
N GLN A 26 -6.65 12.59 5.33
CA GLN A 26 -6.20 13.44 4.23
C GLN A 26 -7.10 13.25 3.00
N ILE A 27 -7.67 14.34 2.48
CA ILE A 27 -8.48 14.32 1.26
C ILE A 27 -7.98 15.39 0.31
N TRP A 28 -7.58 14.99 -0.90
CA TRP A 28 -7.30 15.92 -1.99
C TRP A 28 -8.59 16.26 -2.73
N ARG A 29 -8.87 17.56 -2.90
CA ARG A 29 -10.00 18.04 -3.70
C ARG A 29 -9.55 19.08 -4.70
N PHE A 30 -10.10 18.99 -5.90
CA PHE A 30 -9.91 20.01 -6.91
C PHE A 30 -10.89 21.17 -6.66
N ASP A 31 -10.37 22.39 -6.59
CA ASP A 31 -11.15 23.61 -6.54
C ASP A 31 -10.85 24.46 -7.78
N ALA A 32 -11.83 24.59 -8.68
CA ALA A 32 -11.68 25.32 -9.94
C ALA A 32 -11.42 26.82 -9.74
N ASN A 33 -11.83 27.38 -8.60
CA ASN A 33 -11.71 28.81 -8.29
C ASN A 33 -10.50 29.12 -7.40
N ALA A 34 -9.79 28.11 -6.92
CA ALA A 34 -8.62 28.28 -6.08
C ALA A 34 -7.35 28.57 -6.88
N GLY A 35 -6.58 29.53 -6.38
CA GLY A 35 -5.24 29.87 -6.87
C GLY A 35 -5.21 31.10 -7.76
N SER A 36 -4.26 31.98 -7.50
CA SER A 36 -3.91 33.09 -8.40
C SER A 36 -3.29 32.55 -9.70
N PRO A 37 -3.31 33.32 -10.80
CA PRO A 37 -2.63 32.93 -12.04
C PRO A 37 -1.15 32.59 -11.84
N GLN A 38 -0.48 33.28 -10.91
CA GLN A 38 0.91 33.02 -10.55
C GLN A 38 1.06 31.66 -9.87
N GLU A 39 0.27 31.36 -8.83
CA GLU A 39 0.34 30.06 -8.14
C GLU A 39 0.01 28.89 -9.10
N LEU A 40 -0.94 29.09 -10.02
CA LEU A 40 -1.26 28.09 -11.05
C LEU A 40 -0.07 27.87 -11.99
N ALA A 41 0.61 28.93 -12.42
CA ALA A 41 1.79 28.84 -13.26
C ALA A 41 2.94 28.11 -12.56
N GLU A 42 3.18 28.40 -11.27
CA GLU A 42 4.18 27.73 -10.44
C GLU A 42 3.87 26.23 -10.29
N VAL A 43 2.60 25.86 -10.10
CA VAL A 43 2.16 24.45 -10.05
C VAL A 43 2.42 23.74 -11.38
N GLU A 44 2.11 24.37 -12.51
CA GLU A 44 2.37 23.79 -13.83
C GLU A 44 3.87 23.69 -14.14
N GLU A 45 4.67 24.65 -13.69
CA GLU A 45 6.13 24.58 -13.77
C GLU A 45 6.68 23.42 -12.95
N ALA A 46 6.23 23.25 -11.70
CA ALA A 46 6.61 22.13 -10.85
C ALA A 46 6.27 20.77 -11.50
N ARG A 47 5.11 20.66 -12.14
CA ARG A 47 4.68 19.46 -12.89
C ARG A 47 5.58 19.16 -14.08
N ARG A 48 5.88 20.17 -14.91
CA ARG A 48 6.80 20.02 -16.05
C ARG A 48 8.19 19.61 -15.58
N ASN A 49 8.73 20.31 -14.59
CA ASN A 49 10.05 20.03 -14.04
C ASN A 49 10.15 18.59 -13.48
N PHE A 50 9.12 18.08 -12.81
CA PHE A 50 9.12 16.68 -12.38
C PHE A 50 9.12 15.71 -13.59
N SER A 51 8.28 15.98 -14.59
CA SER A 51 8.16 15.14 -15.79
C SER A 51 9.47 15.10 -16.59
N ASP A 52 10.17 16.22 -16.70
CA ASP A 52 11.46 16.34 -17.40
C ASP A 52 12.60 15.65 -16.63
N ASN A 53 12.48 15.55 -15.31
CA ASN A 53 13.50 14.96 -14.44
C ASN A 53 13.11 13.60 -13.84
N LYS A 54 12.05 12.95 -14.35
CA LYS A 54 11.52 11.67 -13.83
C LYS A 54 12.50 10.49 -13.90
N SER A 55 13.54 10.60 -14.73
CA SER A 55 14.63 9.63 -14.77
C SER A 55 15.55 9.75 -13.55
N ARG A 56 15.72 10.98 -13.04
CA ARG A 56 16.58 11.29 -11.89
C ARG A 56 15.84 11.27 -10.55
N TYR A 57 14.57 11.66 -10.52
CA TYR A 57 13.76 11.69 -9.31
C TYR A 57 12.49 10.85 -9.51
N LYS A 58 12.35 9.79 -8.71
CA LYS A 58 11.24 8.83 -8.83
C LYS A 58 10.03 9.17 -7.95
N ALA A 59 10.19 10.04 -6.96
CA ALA A 59 9.11 10.50 -6.09
C ALA A 59 8.87 12.00 -6.27
N SER A 60 7.60 12.40 -6.18
CA SER A 60 7.18 13.81 -6.28
C SER A 60 7.62 14.68 -5.09
N ALA A 61 8.06 14.03 -4.00
CA ALA A 61 8.45 14.63 -2.73
C ALA A 61 7.39 15.61 -2.20
N ASP A 62 6.10 15.32 -2.37
CA ASP A 62 4.99 16.17 -1.90
C ASP A 62 5.08 17.65 -2.32
N LEU A 63 5.70 17.94 -3.47
CA LEU A 63 6.04 19.32 -3.81
C LEU A 63 4.80 20.22 -3.88
N LEU A 64 3.69 19.73 -4.45
CA LEU A 64 2.42 20.46 -4.52
C LEU A 64 1.81 20.77 -3.15
N TRP A 65 2.03 19.91 -2.15
CA TRP A 65 1.60 20.17 -0.78
C TRP A 65 2.52 21.20 -0.12
N ARG A 66 3.85 21.03 -0.25
CA ARG A 66 4.84 21.91 0.40
C ARG A 66 4.79 23.35 -0.13
N MET A 67 4.49 23.52 -1.42
CA MET A 67 4.28 24.84 -2.04
C MET A 67 3.14 25.63 -1.38
N GLN A 68 2.16 24.95 -0.76
CA GLN A 68 1.04 25.62 -0.09
C GLN A 68 1.39 26.11 1.33
N LYS A 69 2.55 25.70 1.88
CA LYS A 69 2.91 26.01 3.28
C LYS A 69 4.21 26.80 3.45
N ILE A 70 5.25 26.62 2.62
CA ILE A 70 6.58 27.16 2.96
C ILE A 70 7.48 27.51 1.74
N PRO A 71 8.15 28.68 1.71
CA PRO A 71 9.24 28.98 0.76
C PRO A 71 10.56 28.24 1.06
N ARG A 72 11.31 27.85 0.02
CA ARG A 72 12.53 27.01 0.11
C ARG A 72 13.79 27.82 0.41
N VAL A 73 14.65 27.34 1.32
CA VAL A 73 16.00 27.89 1.59
C VAL A 73 17.05 26.81 1.36
N ARG A 74 18.10 27.08 0.57
CA ARG A 74 19.22 26.16 0.30
C ARG A 74 20.43 26.47 1.19
N VAL A 75 21.24 25.46 1.51
CA VAL A 75 22.54 25.58 2.20
C VAL A 75 23.61 25.05 1.24
N GLU A 76 24.68 25.81 1.04
CA GLU A 76 25.54 25.68 -0.14
C GLU A 76 26.78 24.78 0.01
N ASP A 77 27.22 24.39 1.23
CA ASP A 77 28.45 23.57 1.36
C ASP A 77 28.53 22.77 2.69
N ALA A 78 28.78 21.46 2.59
CA ALA A 78 28.86 20.53 3.72
C ALA A 78 30.26 20.43 4.35
N ALA A 79 31.32 20.92 3.69
CA ALA A 79 32.71 20.73 4.13
C ALA A 79 33.15 21.66 5.28
N LYS A 80 32.29 22.60 5.72
CA LYS A 80 32.63 23.63 6.73
C LYS A 80 31.69 23.64 7.94
N ILE A 81 30.97 22.55 8.20
CA ILE A 81 29.95 22.50 9.27
C ILE A 81 30.60 22.52 10.66
N ARG A 82 30.40 23.61 11.41
CA ARG A 82 30.71 23.71 12.84
C ARG A 82 29.49 23.31 13.69
N TYR A 83 29.68 23.14 14.99
CA TYR A 83 28.57 22.85 15.92
C TYR A 83 27.44 23.87 15.83
N GLU A 84 27.75 25.16 15.73
CA GLU A 84 26.74 26.21 15.58
C GLU A 84 26.01 26.14 14.22
N ASP A 85 26.68 25.67 13.16
CA ASP A 85 26.04 25.42 11.87
C ASP A 85 25.08 24.22 11.95
N ALA A 86 25.49 23.14 12.62
CA ALA A 86 24.63 21.98 12.88
C ALA A 86 23.40 22.36 13.74
N LYS A 87 23.59 23.17 14.78
CA LYS A 87 22.51 23.68 15.63
C LYS A 87 21.57 24.61 14.86
N THR A 88 22.11 25.46 13.99
CA THR A 88 21.33 26.32 13.11
C THR A 88 20.54 25.49 12.10
N ALA A 89 21.15 24.48 11.49
CA ALA A 89 20.49 23.55 10.58
C ALA A 89 19.38 22.76 11.28
N LEU A 90 19.62 22.24 12.50
CA LEU A 90 18.62 21.57 13.31
C LEU A 90 17.43 22.48 13.60
N ARG A 91 17.67 23.71 14.04
CA ARG A 91 16.60 24.69 14.29
C ARG A 91 15.79 24.99 13.03
N ARG A 92 16.45 25.18 11.89
CA ARG A 92 15.79 25.38 10.59
C ARG A 92 14.96 24.16 10.21
N GLY A 93 15.49 22.95 10.39
CA GLY A 93 14.77 21.70 10.15
C GLY A 93 13.54 21.57 11.04
N LEU A 94 13.67 21.87 12.33
CA LEU A 94 12.55 21.89 13.27
C LEU A 94 11.48 22.90 12.85
N HIS A 95 11.87 24.16 12.55
CA HIS A 95 10.92 25.17 12.07
C HIS A 95 10.21 24.73 10.79
N TYR A 96 10.94 24.11 9.86
CA TYR A 96 10.39 23.57 8.63
C TYR A 96 9.37 22.46 8.89
N PHE A 97 9.74 21.43 9.66
CA PHE A 97 8.83 20.34 10.02
C PHE A 97 7.63 20.85 10.82
N THR A 98 7.81 21.76 11.78
CA THR A 98 6.70 22.35 12.54
C THR A 98 5.73 23.09 11.61
N ALA A 99 6.23 23.84 10.62
CA ALA A 99 5.37 24.53 9.66
C ALA A 99 4.62 23.57 8.70
N LEU A 100 5.11 22.34 8.52
CA LEU A 100 4.42 21.29 7.77
C LEU A 100 3.37 20.54 8.60
N GLN A 101 3.32 20.72 9.92
CA GLN A 101 2.31 20.07 10.75
C GLN A 101 0.90 20.50 10.30
N ALA A 102 -0.02 19.55 10.24
CA ALA A 102 -1.43 19.80 10.03
C ALA A 102 -2.09 20.32 11.32
N ASP A 103 -3.26 20.95 11.17
CA ASP A 103 -3.94 21.65 12.26
C ASP A 103 -4.44 20.69 13.37
N ASP A 104 -4.59 19.41 13.05
CA ASP A 104 -4.93 18.32 13.98
C ASP A 104 -3.68 17.61 14.57
N GLY A 105 -2.48 18.12 14.27
CA GLY A 105 -1.22 17.70 14.87
C GLY A 105 -0.44 16.61 14.14
N HIS A 106 -0.95 16.02 13.06
CA HIS A 106 -0.20 15.03 12.27
C HIS A 106 0.65 15.68 11.16
N TRP A 107 1.50 14.90 10.50
CA TRP A 107 2.25 15.31 9.32
C TRP A 107 1.69 14.60 8.08
N PRO A 108 1.04 15.34 7.17
CA PRO A 108 0.70 14.82 5.86
C PRO A 108 1.94 14.43 5.07
N ALA A 109 1.85 13.34 4.31
CA ALA A 109 2.93 12.85 3.47
C ALA A 109 2.38 11.92 2.39
N ASP A 110 2.99 11.94 1.22
CA ASP A 110 2.79 10.94 0.19
C ASP A 110 3.37 9.61 0.67
N ASN A 111 2.55 8.56 0.58
CA ASN A 111 2.94 7.18 0.85
C ASN A 111 2.68 6.34 -0.40
N SER A 112 3.35 6.74 -1.49
CA SER A 112 3.31 6.09 -2.79
C SER A 112 4.58 5.27 -3.04
N GLY A 113 4.63 4.59 -4.19
CA GLY A 113 5.79 3.80 -4.60
C GLY A 113 5.38 2.55 -5.38
N PRO A 114 4.49 1.70 -4.85
CA PRO A 114 4.03 0.52 -5.58
C PRO A 114 3.13 0.88 -6.77
N ASN A 115 3.47 0.37 -7.96
CA ASN A 115 2.76 0.65 -9.21
C ASN A 115 1.51 -0.23 -9.41
N PHE A 116 1.08 -0.99 -8.40
CA PHE A 116 -0.07 -1.91 -8.48
C PHE A 116 -1.20 -1.59 -7.50
N PHE A 117 -1.15 -0.45 -6.80
CA PHE A 117 -2.20 -0.05 -5.85
C PHE A 117 -3.44 0.54 -6.51
N ILE A 118 -3.27 1.37 -7.54
CA ILE A 118 -4.39 2.09 -8.17
C ILE A 118 -5.15 1.21 -9.16
N ALA A 119 -4.45 0.39 -9.94
CA ALA A 119 -5.06 -0.38 -11.02
C ALA A 119 -6.19 -1.32 -10.55
N PRO A 120 -6.07 -2.09 -9.45
CA PRO A 120 -7.18 -2.91 -8.93
C PRO A 120 -8.40 -2.09 -8.57
N LEU A 121 -8.22 -0.89 -8.00
CA LEU A 121 -9.32 -0.01 -7.63
C LEU A 121 -10.02 0.57 -8.88
N VAL A 122 -9.27 0.99 -9.89
CA VAL A 122 -9.83 1.44 -11.19
C VAL A 122 -10.63 0.32 -11.86
N ILE A 123 -10.08 -0.91 -11.89
CA ILE A 123 -10.77 -2.08 -12.46
C ILE A 123 -12.07 -2.37 -11.70
N CYS A 124 -12.03 -2.39 -10.37
CA CYS A 124 -13.22 -2.66 -9.57
C CYS A 124 -14.27 -1.56 -9.74
N LEU A 125 -13.89 -0.28 -9.77
CA LEU A 125 -14.80 0.83 -9.99
C LEU A 125 -15.41 0.84 -11.39
N TYR A 126 -14.67 0.39 -12.39
CA TYR A 126 -15.19 0.18 -13.74
C TYR A 126 -16.26 -0.91 -13.75
N ILE A 127 -15.98 -2.06 -13.13
CA ILE A 127 -16.92 -3.19 -13.06
C ILE A 127 -18.19 -2.84 -12.30
N THR A 128 -18.07 -2.11 -11.18
CA THR A 128 -19.24 -1.71 -10.39
C THR A 128 -20.00 -0.52 -11.01
N GLY A 129 -19.50 0.11 -12.07
CA GLY A 129 -20.13 1.29 -12.69
C GLY A 129 -19.97 2.59 -11.90
N HIS A 130 -19.00 2.66 -10.98
CA HIS A 130 -18.79 3.80 -10.09
C HIS A 130 -17.54 4.64 -10.41
N LEU A 131 -16.82 4.32 -11.51
CA LEU A 131 -15.58 5.00 -11.88
C LEU A 131 -15.72 6.53 -11.95
N GLU A 132 -16.73 7.05 -12.65
CA GLU A 132 -16.92 8.50 -12.82
C GLU A 132 -17.49 9.18 -11.57
N LYS A 133 -18.12 8.42 -10.68
CA LYS A 133 -18.59 8.92 -9.37
C LYS A 133 -17.41 9.17 -8.44
N ILE A 134 -16.39 8.32 -8.50
CA ILE A 134 -15.20 8.41 -7.64
C ILE A 134 -14.13 9.31 -8.25
N PHE A 135 -13.82 9.10 -9.52
CA PHE A 135 -12.79 9.84 -10.24
C PHE A 135 -13.43 10.87 -11.16
N THR A 136 -13.40 12.13 -10.73
CA THR A 136 -13.75 13.26 -11.59
C THR A 136 -12.79 13.36 -12.78
N VAL A 137 -13.09 14.23 -13.75
CA VAL A 137 -12.21 14.50 -14.90
C VAL A 137 -10.80 14.87 -14.42
N GLU A 138 -10.69 15.70 -13.38
CA GLU A 138 -9.43 16.16 -12.82
C GLU A 138 -8.65 15.01 -12.17
N HIS A 139 -9.33 14.11 -11.45
CA HIS A 139 -8.68 12.92 -10.91
C HIS A 139 -8.13 12.03 -12.01
N ARG A 140 -8.87 11.85 -13.11
CA ARG A 140 -8.42 11.07 -14.27
C ARG A 140 -7.18 11.70 -14.92
N ILE A 141 -7.13 13.03 -15.03
CA ILE A 141 -5.95 13.76 -15.53
C ILE A 141 -4.73 13.51 -14.63
N GLU A 142 -4.87 13.59 -13.30
CA GLU A 142 -3.76 13.31 -12.38
C GLU A 142 -3.35 11.84 -12.39
N LEU A 143 -4.31 10.93 -12.50
CA LEU A 143 -4.06 9.50 -12.62
C LEU A 143 -3.23 9.19 -13.88
N LEU A 144 -3.62 9.75 -15.02
CA LEU A 144 -2.86 9.64 -16.27
C LEU A 144 -1.46 10.21 -16.11
N ARG A 145 -1.32 11.41 -15.52
CA ARG A 145 -0.02 12.04 -15.27
C ARG A 145 0.87 11.17 -14.39
N TYR A 146 0.31 10.58 -13.34
CA TYR A 146 1.03 9.63 -12.48
C TYR A 146 1.52 8.43 -13.28
N MET A 147 0.67 7.80 -14.08
CA MET A 147 1.07 6.64 -14.89
C MET A 147 2.16 7.00 -15.92
N TYR A 148 2.03 8.13 -16.61
CA TYR A 148 3.02 8.58 -17.61
C TYR A 148 4.37 8.94 -16.99
N ASN A 149 4.39 9.49 -15.79
CA ASN A 149 5.62 9.83 -15.08
C ASN A 149 6.35 8.61 -14.52
N HIS A 150 5.64 7.51 -14.27
CA HIS A 150 6.23 6.28 -13.74
C HIS A 150 6.36 5.17 -14.78
N GLN A 151 6.01 5.44 -16.05
CA GLN A 151 6.36 4.55 -17.16
C GLN A 151 7.87 4.61 -17.39
N ASN A 152 8.51 3.44 -17.44
CA ASN A 152 9.91 3.30 -17.78
C ASN A 152 10.16 3.62 -19.26
N GLU A 153 11.41 3.91 -19.60
CA GLU A 153 11.82 4.26 -20.97
C GLU A 153 11.53 3.15 -21.99
N ASP A 154 11.53 1.88 -21.54
CA ASP A 154 11.20 0.70 -22.34
C ASP A 154 9.69 0.57 -22.65
N GLY A 155 8.85 1.39 -22.01
CA GLY A 155 7.39 1.38 -22.16
C GLY A 155 6.64 0.57 -21.12
N GLY A 156 7.33 -0.09 -20.19
CA GLY A 156 6.69 -0.87 -19.12
C GLY A 156 6.60 -0.14 -17.78
N TRP A 157 6.07 -0.85 -16.78
CA TRP A 157 6.07 -0.42 -15.37
C TRP A 157 6.65 -1.53 -14.50
N GLY A 158 7.49 -1.16 -13.53
CA GLY A 158 8.00 -2.08 -12.53
C GLY A 158 7.06 -2.27 -11.33
N LEU A 159 7.43 -3.14 -10.40
CA LEU A 159 6.72 -3.38 -9.14
C LEU A 159 6.52 -2.10 -8.31
N HIS A 160 7.53 -1.25 -8.27
CA HIS A 160 7.54 0.09 -7.70
C HIS A 160 8.20 1.11 -8.65
N VAL A 161 8.07 2.40 -8.34
CA VAL A 161 8.55 3.53 -9.17
C VAL A 161 10.04 3.50 -9.53
N GLU A 162 10.87 2.75 -8.80
CA GLU A 162 12.31 2.61 -9.06
C GLU A 162 12.69 1.29 -9.73
N SER A 163 11.76 0.36 -9.87
CA SER A 163 12.05 -0.98 -10.38
C SER A 163 11.98 -1.09 -11.91
N PRO A 164 12.75 -2.01 -12.51
CA PRO A 164 12.60 -2.38 -13.92
C PRO A 164 11.19 -2.88 -14.23
N SER A 165 10.81 -2.75 -15.50
CA SER A 165 9.49 -3.17 -15.98
C SER A 165 9.25 -4.66 -15.79
N ILE A 166 8.05 -4.99 -15.31
CA ILE A 166 7.59 -6.37 -15.11
C ILE A 166 6.22 -6.59 -15.77
N MET A 167 5.93 -7.84 -16.13
CA MET A 167 4.68 -8.20 -16.80
C MET A 167 3.45 -7.84 -15.97
N PHE A 168 3.49 -8.07 -14.65
CA PHE A 168 2.38 -7.75 -13.75
C PHE A 168 1.94 -6.30 -13.83
N CYS A 169 2.83 -5.38 -13.46
CA CYS A 169 2.55 -3.96 -13.39
C CYS A 169 2.30 -3.36 -14.77
N THR A 170 2.99 -3.83 -15.82
CA THR A 170 2.75 -3.34 -17.18
C THR A 170 1.35 -3.71 -17.68
N VAL A 171 0.89 -4.95 -17.46
CA VAL A 171 -0.46 -5.39 -17.88
C VAL A 171 -1.55 -4.62 -17.15
N ILE A 172 -1.48 -4.52 -15.81
CA ILE A 172 -2.55 -3.85 -15.04
C ILE A 172 -2.59 -2.34 -15.28
N ASN A 173 -1.44 -1.68 -15.49
CA ASN A 173 -1.41 -0.26 -15.84
C ASN A 173 -1.86 -0.02 -17.29
N TYR A 174 -1.53 -0.92 -18.22
CA TYR A 174 -2.10 -0.90 -19.57
C TYR A 174 -3.63 -1.00 -19.55
N ILE A 175 -4.19 -1.95 -18.78
CA ILE A 175 -5.64 -2.07 -18.59
C ILE A 175 -6.23 -0.80 -17.99
N CYS A 176 -5.56 -0.22 -16.98
CA CYS A 176 -5.98 1.02 -16.34
C CYS A 176 -6.04 2.18 -17.37
N LEU A 177 -5.01 2.37 -18.19
CA LEU A 177 -5.00 3.34 -19.30
C LEU A 177 -6.19 3.16 -20.23
N ARG A 178 -6.49 1.91 -20.62
CA ARG A 178 -7.63 1.59 -21.50
C ARG A 178 -8.98 1.91 -20.85
N ILE A 179 -9.15 1.60 -19.56
CA ILE A 179 -10.38 1.88 -18.80
C ILE A 179 -10.65 3.39 -18.68
N VAL A 180 -9.60 4.19 -18.49
CA VAL A 180 -9.75 5.66 -18.37
C VAL A 180 -9.85 6.38 -19.72
N GLY A 181 -9.93 5.64 -20.82
CA GLY A 181 -10.24 6.16 -22.16
C GLY A 181 -9.03 6.44 -23.06
N VAL A 182 -7.83 5.99 -22.71
CA VAL A 182 -6.64 6.17 -23.56
C VAL A 182 -6.67 5.21 -24.72
N GLU A 183 -6.50 5.71 -25.95
CA GLU A 183 -6.51 4.88 -27.15
C GLU A 183 -5.31 3.93 -27.26
N ALA A 184 -5.52 2.72 -27.78
CA ALA A 184 -4.49 1.68 -27.75
C ALA A 184 -3.30 2.00 -28.68
N GLY A 185 -3.54 2.82 -29.71
CA GLY A 185 -2.55 3.22 -30.70
C GLY A 185 -1.94 4.60 -30.46
N HIS A 186 -2.56 5.45 -29.64
CA HIS A 186 -2.10 6.82 -29.46
C HIS A 186 -2.66 7.46 -28.18
N ASP A 187 -1.89 8.39 -27.62
CA ASP A 187 -2.29 9.28 -26.53
C ASP A 187 -1.64 10.65 -26.72
N ASP A 188 -2.15 11.67 -26.02
CA ASP A 188 -1.69 13.05 -26.12
C ASP A 188 -0.24 13.26 -25.62
N GLN A 189 0.43 12.25 -25.04
CA GLN A 189 1.75 12.35 -24.42
C GLN A 189 2.81 11.38 -24.97
N GLY A 190 2.64 10.88 -26.20
CA GLY A 190 3.69 10.09 -26.88
C GLY A 190 3.52 8.58 -26.81
N SER A 191 2.28 8.11 -26.95
CA SER A 191 1.88 6.70 -27.14
C SER A 191 2.32 5.77 -26.00
N ALA A 192 2.27 6.23 -24.76
CA ALA A 192 2.54 5.42 -23.57
C ALA A 192 1.73 4.11 -23.59
N CYS A 193 0.45 4.18 -23.96
CA CYS A 193 -0.39 2.98 -24.10
C CYS A 193 0.11 2.02 -25.20
N ALA A 194 0.54 2.55 -26.35
CA ALA A 194 1.06 1.75 -27.45
C ALA A 194 2.42 1.11 -27.11
N LYS A 195 3.30 1.84 -26.43
CA LYS A 195 4.58 1.34 -25.92
C LYS A 195 4.38 0.22 -24.92
N ALA A 196 3.44 0.39 -23.98
CA ALA A 196 3.06 -0.65 -23.03
C ALA A 196 2.58 -1.92 -23.73
N ARG A 197 1.69 -1.77 -24.72
CA ARG A 197 1.19 -2.88 -25.53
C ARG A 197 2.33 -3.59 -26.26
N LYS A 198 3.22 -2.82 -26.88
CA LYS A 198 4.41 -3.36 -27.56
C LYS A 198 5.29 -4.13 -26.57
N TRP A 199 5.60 -3.54 -25.43
CA TRP A 199 6.40 -4.18 -24.39
C TRP A 199 5.78 -5.50 -23.94
N ILE A 200 4.47 -5.53 -23.68
CA ILE A 200 3.75 -6.77 -23.30
C ILE A 200 3.91 -7.85 -24.37
N LEU A 201 3.71 -7.50 -25.64
CA LEU A 201 3.79 -8.46 -26.75
C LEU A 201 5.22 -8.96 -26.97
N ASP A 202 6.21 -8.07 -26.89
CA ASP A 202 7.63 -8.42 -27.04
C ASP A 202 8.13 -9.34 -25.91
N HIS A 203 7.48 -9.33 -24.73
CA HIS A 203 7.83 -10.15 -23.56
C HIS A 203 6.91 -11.38 -23.38
N GLY A 204 6.27 -11.86 -24.44
CA GLY A 204 5.50 -13.13 -24.44
C GLY A 204 4.00 -12.99 -24.15
N GLY A 205 3.52 -11.77 -23.89
CA GLY A 205 2.11 -11.46 -23.72
C GLY A 205 1.60 -11.54 -22.29
N ALA A 206 0.37 -11.05 -22.11
CA ALA A 206 -0.23 -10.85 -20.78
C ALA A 206 -0.43 -12.15 -19.97
N THR A 207 -0.39 -13.33 -20.61
CA THR A 207 -0.56 -14.63 -19.94
C THR A 207 0.60 -15.00 -19.01
N TYR A 208 1.76 -14.33 -19.15
CA TYR A 208 2.94 -14.47 -18.30
C TYR A 208 2.84 -13.67 -16.99
N THR A 209 1.76 -12.93 -16.78
CA THR A 209 1.52 -12.20 -15.53
C THR A 209 1.30 -13.19 -14.35
N PRO A 210 1.73 -12.86 -13.12
CA PRO A 210 1.51 -13.68 -11.92
C PRO A 210 0.02 -13.83 -11.57
N LEU A 211 -0.30 -14.66 -10.58
CA LEU A 211 -1.67 -15.00 -10.19
C LEU A 211 -2.54 -13.76 -9.94
N MET A 212 -2.00 -12.73 -9.29
CA MET A 212 -2.69 -11.46 -9.05
C MET A 212 -3.13 -10.79 -10.36
N GLY A 213 -2.23 -10.73 -11.35
CA GLY A 213 -2.53 -10.13 -12.66
C GLY A 213 -3.56 -10.96 -13.42
N LYS A 214 -3.46 -12.29 -13.36
CA LYS A 214 -4.44 -13.21 -13.97
C LYS A 214 -5.81 -13.02 -13.33
N ALA A 215 -5.89 -12.98 -11.99
CA ALA A 215 -7.12 -12.75 -11.26
C ALA A 215 -7.77 -11.41 -11.66
N CYS A 216 -7.02 -10.31 -11.73
CA CYS A 216 -7.53 -9.02 -12.19
C CYS A 216 -8.09 -9.08 -13.62
N MET A 217 -7.40 -9.77 -14.54
CA MET A 217 -7.88 -9.94 -15.92
C MET A 217 -9.12 -10.84 -16.01
N SER A 218 -9.20 -11.91 -15.21
CA SER A 218 -10.36 -12.81 -15.18
C SER A 218 -11.59 -12.14 -14.60
N VAL A 219 -11.40 -11.32 -13.58
CA VAL A 219 -12.44 -10.45 -12.99
C VAL A 219 -13.00 -9.47 -14.01
N LEU A 220 -12.11 -8.88 -14.82
CA LEU A 220 -12.50 -8.00 -15.92
C LEU A 220 -13.16 -8.75 -17.10
N GLY A 221 -13.05 -10.09 -17.14
CA GLY A 221 -13.60 -10.92 -18.21
C GLY A 221 -12.72 -11.03 -19.46
N VAL A 222 -11.44 -10.67 -19.36
CA VAL A 222 -10.47 -10.70 -20.49
C VAL A 222 -9.43 -11.82 -20.38
N TYR A 223 -9.50 -12.66 -19.35
CA TYR A 223 -8.69 -13.86 -19.19
C TYR A 223 -9.54 -15.00 -18.65
N ASP A 224 -9.28 -16.21 -19.13
CA ASP A 224 -10.03 -17.37 -18.67
C ASP A 224 -9.55 -17.82 -17.29
N TRP A 225 -10.50 -17.98 -16.39
CA TRP A 225 -10.27 -18.38 -15.02
C TRP A 225 -9.56 -19.74 -14.87
N SER A 226 -9.66 -20.65 -15.85
CA SER A 226 -8.94 -21.93 -15.84
C SER A 226 -7.41 -21.79 -15.88
N GLY A 227 -6.91 -20.60 -16.25
CA GLY A 227 -5.49 -20.22 -16.20
C GLY A 227 -5.02 -19.71 -14.84
N CYS A 228 -5.92 -19.50 -13.87
CA CYS A 228 -5.60 -19.16 -12.49
C CYS A 228 -5.38 -20.41 -11.65
N LYS A 229 -4.40 -20.38 -10.74
CA LYS A 229 -4.25 -21.40 -9.71
C LYS A 229 -5.43 -21.26 -8.72
N PRO A 230 -6.14 -22.35 -8.37
CA PRO A 230 -7.25 -22.27 -7.45
C PRO A 230 -6.76 -21.97 -6.03
N ILE A 231 -7.47 -21.09 -5.31
CA ILE A 231 -7.27 -20.81 -3.89
C ILE A 231 -8.52 -21.33 -3.16
N PRO A 232 -8.48 -22.53 -2.55
CA PRO A 232 -9.68 -23.17 -2.02
C PRO A 232 -10.15 -22.48 -0.73
N PRO A 233 -11.42 -22.02 -0.66
CA PRO A 233 -11.98 -21.36 0.50
C PRO A 233 -12.17 -22.32 1.67
N GLU A 234 -12.16 -23.62 1.41
CA GLU A 234 -12.35 -24.67 2.41
C GLU A 234 -11.24 -24.68 3.48
N PHE A 235 -10.09 -24.02 3.26
CA PHE A 235 -9.03 -23.86 4.28
C PHE A 235 -9.52 -23.17 5.57
N TRP A 236 -10.57 -22.35 5.49
CA TRP A 236 -11.18 -21.69 6.65
C TRP A 236 -11.95 -22.63 7.58
N PHE A 237 -12.27 -23.84 7.12
CA PHE A 237 -12.91 -24.87 7.94
C PHE A 237 -11.94 -25.86 8.58
N LEU A 238 -10.64 -25.75 8.29
CA LEU A 238 -9.65 -26.52 9.00
C LEU A 238 -9.69 -26.12 10.48
N PRO A 239 -9.57 -27.06 11.44
CA PRO A 239 -9.51 -26.71 12.86
C PRO A 239 -8.33 -25.76 13.15
N SER A 240 -8.45 -24.92 14.18
CA SER A 240 -7.37 -23.99 14.59
C SER A 240 -6.10 -24.70 15.03
N SER A 241 -6.13 -26.01 15.31
CA SER A 241 -4.96 -26.85 15.57
C SER A 241 -4.21 -27.24 14.30
N PHE A 242 -4.87 -27.22 13.13
CA PHE A 242 -4.29 -27.63 11.87
C PHE A 242 -3.28 -26.58 11.36
N PRO A 243 -2.10 -26.98 10.84
CA PRO A 243 -1.05 -26.02 10.47
C PRO A 243 -1.44 -24.99 9.40
N VAL A 244 -2.29 -25.38 8.44
CA VAL A 244 -2.72 -24.55 7.29
C VAL A 244 -4.10 -23.91 7.53
N ASN A 245 -4.50 -23.72 8.80
CA ASN A 245 -5.73 -23.01 9.12
C ASN A 245 -5.62 -21.53 8.67
N GLY A 246 -6.69 -21.02 8.03
CA GLY A 246 -6.71 -19.65 7.50
C GLY A 246 -6.45 -18.55 8.54
N GLY A 247 -6.78 -18.76 9.81
CA GLY A 247 -6.53 -17.82 10.90
C GLY A 247 -5.06 -17.74 11.35
N ARG A 248 -4.17 -18.55 10.77
CA ARG A 248 -2.71 -18.46 10.99
C ARG A 248 -1.96 -17.79 9.83
N SER A 249 -2.68 -17.44 8.76
CA SER A 249 -2.09 -16.76 7.60
C SER A 249 -2.32 -15.26 7.68
N LEU A 250 -1.35 -14.48 7.23
CA LEU A 250 -1.43 -13.03 7.13
C LEU A 250 -2.68 -12.58 6.38
N LEU A 251 -3.18 -11.41 6.80
CA LEU A 251 -4.39 -10.76 6.32
C LEU A 251 -4.45 -10.63 4.78
N PHE A 252 -3.30 -10.60 4.11
CA PHE A 252 -3.20 -10.54 2.65
C PHE A 252 -3.81 -11.78 1.94
N THR A 253 -3.78 -12.94 2.62
CA THR A 253 -4.38 -14.20 2.15
C THR A 253 -5.92 -14.19 2.25
N LEU A 254 -6.51 -13.43 3.18
CA LEU A 254 -7.97 -13.31 3.36
C LEU A 254 -8.67 -12.78 2.10
N ILE A 255 -8.07 -11.78 1.46
CA ILE A 255 -8.67 -11.00 0.37
C ILE A 255 -8.81 -11.83 -0.91
N PHE A 256 -7.82 -12.67 -1.20
CA PHE A 256 -7.85 -13.55 -2.36
C PHE A 256 -8.95 -14.62 -2.24
N THR A 257 -9.29 -15.05 -1.03
CA THR A 257 -10.17 -16.20 -0.81
C THR A 257 -11.62 -15.96 -1.26
N ARG A 258 -12.09 -14.71 -1.35
CA ARG A 258 -13.44 -14.40 -1.85
C ARG A 258 -13.47 -14.17 -3.36
N PHE A 259 -12.38 -13.68 -3.95
CA PHE A 259 -12.36 -13.27 -5.36
C PHE A 259 -12.43 -14.42 -6.35
N VAL A 260 -12.00 -15.61 -5.94
CA VAL A 260 -11.82 -16.73 -6.86
C VAL A 260 -13.13 -17.49 -7.14
N LEU A 261 -14.23 -17.31 -6.38
CA LEU A 261 -15.31 -18.31 -6.40
C LEU A 261 -16.76 -17.79 -6.22
N GLU A 262 -17.50 -17.70 -7.35
CA GLU A 262 -18.94 -18.03 -7.43
C GLU A 262 -20.04 -16.95 -7.48
N ARG A 263 -19.81 -15.64 -7.76
CA ARG A 263 -20.98 -14.73 -7.93
C ARG A 263 -21.00 -13.68 -9.04
N CYS A 264 -20.26 -13.87 -10.12
CA CYS A 264 -20.71 -13.30 -11.39
C CYS A 264 -21.66 -14.33 -12.06
N PRO A 265 -22.95 -14.01 -12.28
CA PRO A 265 -23.90 -14.94 -12.91
C PRO A 265 -23.46 -15.40 -14.31
N TYR A 266 -22.62 -14.60 -14.99
CA TYR A 266 -22.03 -14.92 -16.29
C TYR A 266 -20.83 -15.89 -16.23
N LEU A 267 -20.30 -16.17 -15.03
CA LEU A 267 -19.08 -16.98 -14.82
C LEU A 267 -19.34 -18.33 -14.15
N LEU A 268 -20.62 -18.70 -13.94
CA LEU A 268 -21.02 -19.99 -13.36
C LEU A 268 -20.82 -21.20 -14.28
N ARG A 269 -20.40 -21.01 -15.54
CA ARG A 269 -20.44 -22.10 -16.52
C ARG A 269 -19.17 -22.96 -16.59
N GLU A 270 -17.98 -22.47 -16.21
CA GLU A 270 -16.75 -23.24 -16.46
C GLU A 270 -15.68 -23.24 -15.36
N TYR A 271 -16.01 -22.90 -14.11
CA TYR A 271 -15.14 -23.25 -12.97
C TYR A 271 -15.38 -24.69 -12.50
N SER A 272 -15.15 -25.62 -13.41
CA SER A 272 -15.24 -27.07 -13.18
C SER A 272 -13.89 -27.74 -13.40
N LYS A 273 -12.84 -27.28 -12.71
CA LYS A 273 -11.77 -28.21 -12.33
C LYS A 273 -12.16 -28.76 -10.95
N PRO A 274 -12.45 -30.06 -10.83
CA PRO A 274 -12.96 -30.64 -9.60
C PRO A 274 -11.83 -30.67 -8.56
N MET A 275 -11.70 -29.60 -7.77
CA MET A 275 -11.18 -29.77 -6.42
C MET A 275 -12.15 -30.69 -5.69
N PRO A 276 -11.68 -31.74 -4.98
CA PRO A 276 -12.48 -32.88 -4.53
C PRO A 276 -13.52 -32.57 -3.44
N PHE A 277 -13.79 -31.29 -3.17
CA PHE A 277 -14.69 -30.85 -2.12
C PHE A 277 -16.13 -30.75 -2.63
N ASN A 278 -17.05 -31.26 -1.81
CA ASN A 278 -18.48 -31.22 -2.04
C ASN A 278 -18.95 -29.75 -2.23
N LYS A 279 -19.80 -29.50 -3.24
CA LYS A 279 -20.40 -28.18 -3.53
C LYS A 279 -21.01 -27.51 -2.29
N LEU A 280 -21.59 -28.28 -1.37
CA LEU A 280 -22.14 -27.77 -0.11
C LEU A 280 -21.06 -27.21 0.83
N ILE A 281 -19.90 -27.87 0.91
CA ILE A 281 -18.77 -27.41 1.72
C ILE A 281 -18.23 -26.10 1.15
N ARG A 282 -18.10 -26.00 -0.18
CA ARG A 282 -17.69 -24.77 -0.85
C ARG A 282 -18.64 -23.62 -0.53
N GLN A 283 -19.94 -23.81 -0.69
CA GLN A 283 -20.94 -22.78 -0.39
C GLN A 283 -20.96 -22.40 1.10
N ALA A 284 -20.72 -23.35 2.00
CA ALA A 284 -20.57 -23.05 3.42
C ALA A 284 -19.29 -22.24 3.69
N ALA A 285 -18.17 -22.58 3.06
CA ALA A 285 -16.89 -21.88 3.24
C ALA A 285 -16.99 -20.43 2.73
N LEU A 286 -17.60 -20.22 1.57
CA LEU A 286 -17.84 -18.88 1.02
C LEU A 286 -18.70 -18.03 1.96
N ARG A 287 -19.77 -18.59 2.54
CA ARG A 287 -20.59 -17.89 3.55
C ARG A 287 -19.82 -17.54 4.83
N THR A 288 -18.83 -18.32 5.21
CA THR A 288 -17.96 -18.00 6.35
C THR A 288 -17.00 -16.88 6.00
N ASN A 289 -16.36 -16.94 4.83
CA ASN A 289 -15.45 -15.89 4.35
C ASN A 289 -16.16 -14.55 4.23
N MET A 290 -17.41 -14.57 3.77
CA MET A 290 -18.29 -13.41 3.75
C MET A 290 -18.40 -12.72 5.11
N LYS A 291 -18.71 -13.51 6.14
CA LYS A 291 -18.86 -13.01 7.51
C LYS A 291 -17.56 -12.45 8.06
N LEU A 292 -16.42 -13.10 7.77
CA LEU A 292 -15.10 -12.62 8.17
C LEU A 292 -14.75 -11.30 7.50
N LEU A 293 -15.08 -11.16 6.22
CA LEU A 293 -14.86 -9.92 5.48
C LEU A 293 -15.70 -8.77 6.05
N HIS A 294 -16.99 -9.00 6.31
CA HIS A 294 -17.86 -8.02 6.96
C HIS A 294 -17.38 -7.65 8.36
N TYR A 295 -16.96 -8.64 9.14
CA TYR A 295 -16.34 -8.40 10.45
C TYR A 295 -15.10 -7.51 10.34
N GLN A 296 -14.23 -7.80 9.37
CA GLN A 296 -13.04 -7.01 9.14
C GLN A 296 -13.42 -5.57 8.76
N ASP A 297 -14.34 -5.38 7.81
CA ASP A 297 -14.83 -4.08 7.38
C ASP A 297 -15.43 -3.26 8.52
N GLU A 298 -16.23 -3.88 9.39
CA GLU A 298 -16.75 -3.21 10.58
C GLU A 298 -15.65 -2.84 11.59
N ALA A 299 -14.70 -3.77 11.81
CA ALA A 299 -13.59 -3.58 12.74
C ALA A 299 -12.65 -2.45 12.29
N ASN A 300 -12.47 -2.30 10.97
CA ASN A 300 -11.62 -1.27 10.38
C ASN A 300 -12.40 -0.01 9.92
N ARG A 301 -13.71 0.06 10.17
CA ARG A 301 -14.57 1.17 9.74
C ARG A 301 -14.52 1.41 8.23
N TYR A 302 -14.53 0.33 7.45
CA TYR A 302 -14.56 0.30 5.99
C TYR A 302 -13.33 0.92 5.29
N ILE A 303 -12.27 1.19 6.06
CA ILE A 303 -10.95 1.61 5.55
C ILE A 303 -10.21 0.43 4.93
N THR A 304 -10.44 -0.79 5.43
CA THR A 304 -9.74 -2.04 5.08
C THR A 304 -8.27 -2.09 5.52
N GLY A 305 -7.60 -3.22 5.26
CA GLY A 305 -6.19 -3.42 5.61
C GLY A 305 -5.18 -2.72 4.68
N GLY A 306 -5.64 -2.08 3.60
CA GLY A 306 -4.77 -1.45 2.60
C GLY A 306 -5.48 -1.24 1.26
N SER A 307 -4.80 -0.57 0.31
CA SER A 307 -5.38 -0.17 -0.99
C SER A 307 -5.89 -1.34 -1.84
N VAL A 308 -5.09 -2.40 -1.99
CA VAL A 308 -5.46 -3.61 -2.73
C VAL A 308 -6.60 -4.38 -2.02
N PRO A 309 -6.50 -4.70 -0.71
CA PRO A 309 -7.63 -5.20 0.08
C PRO A 309 -8.92 -4.41 -0.14
N LYS A 310 -8.85 -3.08 -0.14
CA LYS A 310 -10.00 -2.19 -0.28
C LYS A 310 -10.77 -2.41 -1.58
N ALA A 311 -10.05 -2.44 -2.71
CA ALA A 311 -10.64 -2.62 -4.02
C ALA A 311 -11.41 -3.95 -4.10
N PHE A 312 -10.80 -5.01 -3.55
CA PHE A 312 -11.38 -6.33 -3.57
C PHE A 312 -12.54 -6.46 -2.55
N HIS A 313 -12.42 -5.96 -1.32
CA HIS A 313 -13.55 -5.93 -0.37
C HIS A 313 -14.76 -5.20 -0.98
N MET A 314 -14.53 -4.07 -1.64
CA MET A 314 -15.56 -3.29 -2.32
C MET A 314 -16.28 -4.12 -3.39
N LEU A 315 -15.53 -4.71 -4.35
CA LEU A 315 -16.16 -5.50 -5.41
C LEU A 315 -16.89 -6.70 -4.83
N ALA A 316 -16.31 -7.33 -3.81
CA ALA A 316 -16.90 -8.51 -3.25
C ALA A 316 -18.25 -8.15 -2.59
N CYS A 317 -18.31 -7.12 -1.75
CA CYS A 317 -19.55 -6.60 -1.16
C CYS A 317 -20.58 -6.20 -2.23
N TRP A 318 -20.14 -5.57 -3.33
CA TRP A 318 -21.01 -5.28 -4.47
C TRP A 318 -21.58 -6.56 -5.11
N VAL A 319 -20.77 -7.60 -5.26
CA VAL A 319 -21.22 -8.90 -5.81
C VAL A 319 -22.23 -9.60 -4.88
N GLU A 320 -22.13 -9.40 -3.57
CA GLU A 320 -23.11 -9.95 -2.63
C GLU A 320 -24.43 -9.17 -2.66
N ASP A 321 -24.34 -7.85 -2.51
CA ASP A 321 -25.46 -6.93 -2.51
C ASP A 321 -25.02 -5.54 -3.00
N PRO A 322 -25.29 -5.18 -4.28
CA PRO A 322 -24.94 -3.88 -4.84
C PRO A 322 -25.58 -2.69 -4.11
N GLU A 323 -26.69 -2.92 -3.39
CA GLU A 323 -27.41 -1.88 -2.65
C GLU A 323 -27.17 -1.97 -1.13
N GLY A 324 -26.33 -2.90 -0.70
CA GLY A 324 -26.04 -3.16 0.70
C GLY A 324 -25.20 -2.06 1.36
N ASP A 325 -25.37 -1.90 2.67
CA ASP A 325 -24.66 -0.89 3.45
C ASP A 325 -23.14 -1.11 3.42
N TYR A 326 -22.65 -2.36 3.43
CA TYR A 326 -21.21 -2.65 3.35
C TYR A 326 -20.59 -2.07 2.08
N PHE A 327 -21.20 -2.31 0.91
CA PHE A 327 -20.71 -1.75 -0.35
C PHE A 327 -20.72 -0.22 -0.33
N LYS A 328 -21.85 0.38 0.09
CA LYS A 328 -22.00 1.84 0.20
C LYS A 328 -20.94 2.47 1.10
N ASN A 329 -20.67 1.85 2.26
CA ASN A 329 -19.69 2.35 3.23
C ASN A 329 -18.26 2.26 2.69
N ILE A 330 -17.87 1.14 2.07
CA ILE A 330 -16.53 0.97 1.49
C ILE A 330 -16.33 1.95 0.33
N LEU A 331 -17.33 2.09 -0.55
CA LEU A 331 -17.32 3.01 -1.68
C LEU A 331 -17.17 4.47 -1.22
N LEU A 332 -17.90 4.86 -0.17
CA LEU A 332 -17.77 6.19 0.45
C LEU A 332 -16.37 6.40 1.03
N GLU A 333 -15.79 5.41 1.68
CA GLU A 333 -14.40 5.49 2.16
C GLU A 333 -13.37 5.56 1.00
N SER A 334 -13.69 5.01 -0.17
CA SER A 334 -12.85 5.13 -1.38
C SER A 334 -12.84 6.55 -1.96
N LEU A 335 -13.85 7.38 -1.69
CA LEU A 335 -13.87 8.81 -2.04
C LEU A 335 -12.91 9.64 -1.17
N ILE A 336 -12.55 9.12 -0.01
CA ILE A 336 -11.98 9.89 1.09
C ILE A 336 -10.52 9.48 1.35
N SER A 337 -10.18 8.20 1.14
CA SER A 337 -8.90 7.63 1.53
C SER A 337 -8.02 7.32 0.31
N TYR A 338 -7.56 8.36 -0.39
CA TYR A 338 -6.30 8.30 -1.13
C TYR A 338 -5.23 9.02 -0.31
N GLY A 339 -4.76 8.34 0.74
CA GLY A 339 -3.77 8.83 1.69
C GLY A 339 -3.91 8.15 3.05
N LEU A 340 -3.04 7.16 3.29
CA LEU A 340 -2.79 6.40 4.53
C LEU A 340 -3.80 5.34 5.00
N ALA A 341 -3.27 4.14 5.20
CA ALA A 341 -3.76 3.16 6.18
C ALA A 341 -3.12 3.46 7.54
N ARG A 342 -3.91 3.44 8.62
CA ARG A 342 -3.41 3.29 9.98
C ARG A 342 -4.38 2.40 10.75
N MET A 343 -3.86 1.34 11.35
CA MET A 343 -4.51 0.60 12.43
C MET A 343 -3.50 0.53 13.57
N ALA A 344 -3.94 0.73 14.81
CA ALA A 344 -3.12 0.52 15.99
C ALA A 344 -3.67 -0.71 16.71
N SER A 345 -2.91 -1.80 16.75
CA SER A 345 -3.26 -2.99 17.52
C SER A 345 -2.78 -2.85 18.98
N LYS A 346 -3.54 -3.46 19.89
CA LYS A 346 -3.16 -3.63 21.29
C LYS A 346 -2.03 -4.66 21.37
N PHE A 347 -0.81 -4.23 21.66
CA PHE A 347 0.28 -5.15 21.97
C PHE A 347 0.05 -5.82 23.33
N ARG A 348 0.03 -7.16 23.34
CA ARG A 348 0.01 -7.94 24.58
C ARG A 348 1.45 -8.08 25.07
N VAL A 349 1.75 -7.49 26.23
CA VAL A 349 3.07 -7.55 26.92
C VAL A 349 3.33 -8.94 27.52
N ILE A 350 3.06 -10.00 26.75
CA ILE A 350 3.37 -11.40 27.07
C ILE A 350 4.26 -12.00 25.96
N MET A 351 4.40 -11.33 24.81
CA MET A 351 5.30 -11.76 23.75
C MET A 351 6.75 -11.48 24.15
N GLU A 352 7.68 -12.33 23.71
CA GLU A 352 9.10 -12.24 24.05
C GLU A 352 9.91 -11.41 23.03
N VAL A 353 9.31 -11.16 21.86
CA VAL A 353 9.80 -10.43 20.67
C VAL A 353 8.58 -9.88 19.91
N VAL A 354 8.79 -8.95 18.97
CA VAL A 354 7.70 -8.14 18.40
C VAL A 354 7.61 -8.28 16.88
N THR A 355 6.39 -8.53 16.43
CA THR A 355 5.92 -8.56 15.05
C THR A 355 5.25 -7.22 14.69
N ALA A 356 4.82 -7.02 13.44
CA ALA A 356 4.14 -5.78 13.06
C ALA A 356 2.69 -5.70 13.56
N TRP A 357 1.92 -6.79 13.43
CA TRP A 357 0.47 -6.74 13.66
C TRP A 357 -0.04 -7.70 14.73
N GLU A 358 0.31 -8.97 14.63
CA GLU A 358 -0.22 -10.08 15.43
C GLU A 358 0.92 -11.02 15.87
N PRO A 359 0.76 -11.85 16.90
CA PRO A 359 1.80 -12.81 17.27
C PRO A 359 2.20 -13.73 16.11
N ALA A 360 3.49 -14.04 15.99
CA ALA A 360 4.05 -14.96 14.98
C ALA A 360 3.78 -16.43 15.36
N ASP A 361 2.50 -16.85 15.33
CA ASP A 361 2.11 -18.22 15.65
C ASP A 361 2.30 -19.20 14.46
N GLY A 362 2.56 -18.65 13.27
CA GLY A 362 2.83 -19.39 12.04
C GLY A 362 4.16 -20.14 12.06
N LYS A 363 4.29 -21.19 11.24
CA LYS A 363 5.55 -21.89 11.02
C LYS A 363 6.13 -21.45 9.68
N THR A 364 7.44 -21.18 9.63
CA THR A 364 8.13 -20.65 8.43
C THR A 364 7.94 -21.50 7.18
N TRP A 365 7.77 -22.82 7.30
CA TRP A 365 7.47 -23.68 6.15
C TRP A 365 6.13 -23.36 5.47
N LEU A 366 5.21 -22.63 6.14
CA LEU A 366 3.97 -22.16 5.52
C LEU A 366 4.24 -21.16 4.39
N GLU A 367 5.37 -20.46 4.39
CA GLU A 367 5.78 -19.57 3.29
C GLU A 367 5.94 -20.31 1.96
N TRP A 368 6.19 -21.63 1.99
CA TRP A 368 6.23 -22.46 0.77
C TRP A 368 4.88 -22.53 0.05
N PHE A 369 3.79 -22.18 0.74
CA PHE A 369 2.45 -22.10 0.16
C PHE A 369 2.10 -20.70 -0.33
N SER A 370 3.05 -19.76 -0.36
CA SER A 370 2.81 -18.41 -0.86
C SER A 370 2.20 -18.44 -2.27
N PRO A 371 0.98 -17.91 -2.45
CA PRO A 371 0.37 -17.80 -3.77
C PRO A 371 0.87 -16.55 -4.52
N VAL A 372 1.69 -15.71 -3.89
CA VAL A 372 2.18 -14.44 -4.42
C VAL A 372 3.57 -14.65 -5.01
N GLU A 373 3.68 -14.60 -6.34
CA GLU A 373 4.95 -14.92 -7.02
C GLU A 373 6.00 -13.80 -7.02
N PHE A 374 5.68 -12.61 -6.50
CA PHE A 374 6.54 -11.42 -6.59
C PHE A 374 6.82 -10.74 -5.23
N VAL A 375 6.39 -11.35 -4.11
CA VAL A 375 6.65 -10.88 -2.75
C VAL A 375 6.99 -12.10 -1.88
N GLU A 376 8.05 -11.99 -1.09
CA GLU A 376 8.48 -13.01 -0.13
C GLU A 376 7.93 -12.69 1.27
N ASP A 377 7.87 -13.71 2.14
CA ASP A 377 7.50 -13.58 3.56
C ASP A 377 6.13 -12.92 3.78
N THR A 378 5.10 -13.43 3.09
CA THR A 378 3.74 -12.86 3.09
C THR A 378 2.67 -13.80 3.62
N VAL A 379 3.01 -15.04 3.95
CA VAL A 379 2.04 -16.02 4.43
C VAL A 379 1.87 -15.95 5.93
N ILE A 380 2.94 -15.74 6.70
CA ILE A 380 2.86 -15.66 8.16
C ILE A 380 3.44 -14.35 8.67
N GLU A 381 3.05 -13.99 9.88
CA GLU A 381 3.67 -12.86 10.55
C GLU A 381 5.06 -13.26 11.07
N HIS A 382 6.05 -12.40 10.82
CA HIS A 382 7.44 -12.60 11.25
C HIS A 382 7.81 -11.62 12.36
N GLU A 383 8.82 -12.01 13.13
CA GLU A 383 9.41 -11.18 14.16
C GLU A 383 10.49 -10.29 13.54
N TYR A 384 10.53 -9.01 13.91
CA TYR A 384 11.43 -8.05 13.26
C TYR A 384 12.33 -7.35 14.28
N VAL A 385 13.56 -7.07 13.86
CA VAL A 385 14.57 -6.35 14.67
C VAL A 385 14.09 -4.93 14.95
N GLU A 386 13.46 -4.29 13.97
CA GLU A 386 12.96 -2.92 14.03
C GLU A 386 11.79 -2.78 15.02
N CYS A 387 10.83 -3.71 14.94
CA CYS A 387 9.69 -3.78 15.85
C CYS A 387 10.16 -4.07 17.29
N THR A 388 11.05 -5.05 17.45
CA THR A 388 11.58 -5.44 18.77
C THR A 388 12.42 -4.33 19.39
N GLY A 389 13.31 -3.71 18.61
CA GLY A 389 14.14 -2.58 19.05
C GLY A 389 13.30 -1.38 19.49
N SER A 390 12.27 -1.03 18.73
CA SER A 390 11.34 0.05 19.08
C SER A 390 10.60 -0.23 20.38
N ALA A 391 10.13 -1.47 20.59
CA ALA A 391 9.45 -1.88 21.81
C ALA A 391 10.39 -1.85 23.03
N ILE A 392 11.65 -2.28 22.89
CA ILE A 392 12.67 -2.21 23.96
C ILE A 392 12.89 -0.75 24.39
N VAL A 393 13.06 0.17 23.45
CA VAL A 393 13.26 1.60 23.74
C VAL A 393 12.05 2.15 24.48
N ALA A 394 10.83 1.88 23.99
CA ALA A 394 9.60 2.35 24.61
C ALA A 394 9.44 1.80 26.04
N LEU A 395 9.63 0.50 26.24
CA LEU A 395 9.48 -0.14 27.55
C LEU A 395 10.58 0.27 28.54
N THR A 396 11.80 0.55 28.06
CA THR A 396 12.89 1.06 28.90
C THR A 396 12.60 2.48 29.38
N GLN A 397 11.98 3.33 28.56
CA GLN A 397 11.56 4.66 29.00
C GLN A 397 10.35 4.58 29.94
N PHE A 398 9.40 3.69 29.64
CA PHE A 398 8.23 3.45 30.49
C PHE A 398 8.63 2.94 31.88
N SER A 399 9.55 1.97 31.97
CA SER A 399 9.98 1.39 33.26
C SER A 399 10.71 2.38 34.16
N LYS A 400 11.36 3.41 33.59
CA LYS A 400 11.94 4.52 34.37
C LYS A 400 10.87 5.35 35.08
N GLN A 401 9.71 5.53 34.46
CA GLN A 401 8.60 6.32 35.00
C GLN A 401 7.70 5.48 35.91
N PHE A 402 7.53 4.18 35.61
CA PHE A 402 6.66 3.25 36.32
C PHE A 402 7.41 1.98 36.73
N PRO A 403 8.37 2.08 37.67
CA PRO A 403 9.33 0.99 37.96
C PRO A 403 8.70 -0.26 38.55
N GLU A 404 7.58 -0.14 39.25
CA GLU A 404 6.90 -1.28 39.89
C GLU A 404 5.87 -1.97 38.98
N PHE A 405 5.43 -1.30 37.90
CA PHE A 405 4.41 -1.86 37.02
C PHE A 405 5.00 -2.98 36.17
N ARG A 406 4.58 -4.22 36.44
CA ARG A 406 4.94 -5.41 35.64
C ARG A 406 6.46 -5.57 35.45
N LYS A 407 7.24 -5.13 36.44
CA LYS A 407 8.70 -5.05 36.42
C LYS A 407 9.37 -6.31 35.88
N LYS A 408 9.04 -7.46 36.47
CA LYS A 408 9.61 -8.77 36.11
C LYS A 408 9.34 -9.15 34.64
N GLU A 409 8.20 -8.75 34.10
CA GLU A 409 7.79 -9.09 32.73
C GLU A 409 8.48 -8.17 31.72
N VAL A 410 8.57 -6.88 32.06
CA VAL A 410 9.29 -5.88 31.26
C VAL A 410 10.79 -6.20 31.21
N GLU A 411 11.43 -6.50 32.35
CA GLU A 411 12.85 -6.88 32.41
C GLU A 411 13.13 -8.16 31.61
N ARG A 412 12.24 -9.16 31.71
CA ARG A 412 12.33 -10.39 30.93
C ARG A 412 12.22 -10.12 29.44
N PHE A 413 11.25 -9.30 29.03
CA PHE A 413 11.07 -8.92 27.63
C PHE A 413 12.31 -8.21 27.08
N ILE A 414 12.83 -7.19 27.79
CA ILE A 414 14.02 -6.45 27.35
C ILE A 414 15.21 -7.40 27.19
N THR A 415 15.44 -8.28 28.17
CA THR A 415 16.56 -9.24 28.13
C THR A 415 16.46 -10.18 26.93
N LYS A 416 15.27 -10.73 26.67
CA LYS A 416 15.05 -11.64 25.54
C LYS A 416 15.10 -10.92 24.20
N GLY A 417 14.51 -9.74 24.10
CA GLY A 417 14.54 -8.92 22.90
C GLY A 417 15.96 -8.48 22.52
N VAL A 418 16.80 -8.10 23.49
CA VAL A 418 18.21 -7.78 23.24
C VAL A 418 18.94 -9.01 22.68
N LYS A 419 18.77 -10.17 23.33
CA LYS A 419 19.37 -11.41 22.84
C LYS A 419 18.92 -11.77 21.42
N TYR A 420 17.63 -11.61 21.12
CA TYR A 420 17.09 -11.82 19.77
C TYR A 420 17.77 -10.92 18.73
N ILE A 421 17.94 -9.64 19.04
CA ILE A 421 18.63 -8.69 18.16
C ILE A 421 20.10 -9.11 17.97
N GLU A 422 20.80 -9.50 19.03
CA GLU A 422 22.19 -9.99 18.96
C GLU A 422 22.30 -11.27 18.11
N ASP A 423 21.38 -12.23 18.30
CA ASP A 423 21.36 -13.50 17.58
C ASP A 423 21.14 -13.35 16.06
N LEU A 424 20.44 -12.28 15.64
CA LEU A 424 20.23 -11.94 14.22
C LEU A 424 21.31 -11.06 13.59
N GLN A 425 22.28 -10.59 14.37
CA GLN A 425 23.34 -9.74 13.84
C GLN A 425 24.24 -10.54 12.87
N MET A 426 24.45 -9.99 11.67
CA MET A 426 25.37 -10.57 10.70
C MET A 426 26.83 -10.43 11.15
N LYS A 427 27.71 -11.27 10.58
CA LYS A 427 29.15 -11.27 10.91
C LYS A 427 29.85 -9.92 10.68
N ASP A 428 29.31 -9.09 9.80
CA ASP A 428 29.82 -7.74 9.49
C ASP A 428 29.26 -6.64 10.42
N GLY A 429 28.45 -7.04 11.40
CA GLY A 429 27.82 -6.17 12.38
C GLY A 429 26.51 -5.53 11.93
N SER A 430 26.02 -5.85 10.73
CA SER A 430 24.76 -5.30 10.21
C SER A 430 23.54 -6.16 10.56
N TRP A 431 22.35 -5.59 10.37
CA TRP A 431 21.07 -6.28 10.37
C TRP A 431 20.35 -6.06 9.04
N CYS A 432 19.59 -7.06 8.59
CA CYS A 432 18.70 -6.90 7.44
C CYS A 432 17.49 -6.06 7.83
N GLY A 433 17.25 -4.96 7.11
CA GLY A 433 16.04 -4.16 7.27
C GLY A 433 14.91 -4.73 6.40
N ASN A 434 13.71 -4.79 6.96
CA ASN A 434 12.51 -5.37 6.33
C ASN A 434 11.43 -4.30 6.04
N TRP A 435 11.46 -3.18 6.77
CA TRP A 435 10.46 -2.10 6.63
C TRP A 435 10.95 -0.86 5.86
N GLU A 436 12.25 -0.75 5.61
CA GLU A 436 12.89 0.36 4.90
C GLU A 436 14.06 -0.15 4.02
N CYS A 437 14.53 0.67 3.07
CA CYS A 437 15.62 0.31 2.16
C CYS A 437 16.87 -0.18 2.92
N VAL A 438 17.42 -1.29 2.43
CA VAL A 438 18.34 -2.17 3.14
C VAL A 438 19.72 -1.51 3.41
N LEU A 439 20.15 -1.61 4.67
CA LEU A 439 21.44 -1.19 5.30
C LEU A 439 21.57 0.28 5.74
N SER A 440 20.92 0.64 6.86
CA SER A 440 21.27 1.82 7.66
C SER A 440 21.62 1.52 9.13
N MET A 441 21.36 0.31 9.64
CA MET A 441 21.63 -0.03 11.04
C MET A 441 22.96 -0.78 11.20
N GLY A 442 24.05 -0.01 11.38
CA GLY A 442 25.39 -0.52 11.69
C GLY A 442 26.49 0.54 11.52
N PRO A 443 27.49 0.67 12.42
CA PRO A 443 28.56 1.67 12.31
C PRO A 443 29.40 1.56 11.02
N SER A 444 29.38 0.41 10.34
CA SER A 444 30.12 0.13 9.11
C SER A 444 29.32 0.39 7.81
N CYS A 445 28.00 0.64 7.89
CA CYS A 445 27.10 0.65 6.73
C CYS A 445 27.16 1.91 5.86
N ARG A 446 27.92 2.94 6.22
CA ARG A 446 28.06 4.17 5.38
C ARG A 446 28.74 3.94 4.01
N LYS A 447 29.25 2.75 3.69
CA LYS A 447 30.15 2.55 2.53
C LYS A 447 29.67 1.64 1.41
N ARG A 448 28.50 0.98 1.47
CA ARG A 448 28.16 -0.04 0.44
C ARG A 448 26.76 -0.02 -0.18
N SER A 449 25.79 0.71 0.34
CA SER A 449 24.38 0.59 -0.11
C SER A 449 23.85 1.79 -0.89
N CYS A 450 24.57 2.91 -0.98
CA CYS A 450 24.15 4.01 -1.83
C CYS A 450 24.75 3.85 -3.24
N GLY A 451 23.94 3.33 -4.16
CA GLY A 451 24.03 3.67 -5.58
C GLY A 451 23.68 5.14 -5.88
N CYS A 452 23.67 6.03 -4.88
CA CYS A 452 23.88 7.45 -5.11
C CYS A 452 25.30 7.60 -5.65
N ARG A 453 25.43 7.77 -6.97
CA ARG A 453 26.66 8.32 -7.54
C ARG A 453 27.08 9.53 -6.71
N GLU A 454 28.30 9.48 -6.21
CA GLU A 454 29.05 10.66 -5.80
C GLU A 454 29.32 11.51 -7.05
N ASP A 455 28.29 12.15 -7.59
CA ASP A 455 28.43 13.26 -8.54
C ASP A 455 27.93 14.53 -7.84
N PHE A 456 28.62 14.89 -6.76
CA PHE A 456 28.79 16.28 -6.35
C PHE A 456 30.20 16.70 -6.78
N GLN A 457 30.31 17.11 -8.04
CA GLN A 457 31.30 18.10 -8.47
C GLN A 457 30.56 19.34 -8.96
#